data_AF-A0A915YYU3-F1
#
_entry.id   AF-A0A915YYU3-F1
#
_cell.length_a   1.000
_cell.length_b   1.000
_cell.length_c   1.000
_cell.angle_alpha   90.00
_cell.angle_beta   90.00
_cell.angle_gamma   90.00
#
_symmetry.space_group_name_H-M   'P 1'
#
loop_
_entity.id
_entity.type
_entity.pdbx_description
1 polymer ?
#
loop_
_entity_poly.entity_id
_entity_poly.type
_entity_poly.pdbx_seq_one_letter_code
_entity_poly.pdbx_strand_id
1 'polypeptide(L)'
;MEKCWDSNPLNRPSIIILENIISEWNRCIDKYFIINIDGNNTLDVPNVDNQLKSNILEFVKEKETLVQEQENISIIQSHPQAYYTSRKLTEILIQEESEETQCFDEFII
;
A
#
# COMPACT_ATOMS: atom_id res chain seq x y z
N MET A 1 1.79 11.02 -0.29
CA MET A 1 1.46 10.19 -1.47
C MET A 1 1.84 10.84 -2.79
N GLU A 2 1.76 12.16 -2.95
CA GLU A 2 2.13 12.88 -4.19
C GLU A 2 3.49 12.46 -4.77
N LYS A 3 4.52 12.36 -3.93
CA LYS A 3 5.87 11.90 -4.34
C LYS A 3 5.89 10.50 -4.96
N CYS A 4 4.95 9.63 -4.63
CA CYS A 4 4.86 8.28 -5.19
C CYS A 4 4.42 8.30 -6.67
N TRP A 5 3.78 9.39 -7.11
CA TRP A 5 3.25 9.57 -8.46
C TRP A 5 4.15 10.45 -9.33
N ASP A 6 5.38 10.74 -8.89
CA ASP A 6 6.32 11.53 -9.67
C ASP A 6 6.59 10.87 -11.04
N SER A 7 6.53 11.65 -12.11
CA SER A 7 6.78 11.15 -13.46
C SER A 7 8.21 10.62 -13.61
N ASN A 8 9.17 11.18 -12.87
CA ASN A 8 10.53 10.67 -12.77
C ASN A 8 10.62 9.58 -11.70
N PRO A 9 10.94 8.32 -12.06
CA PRO A 9 11.06 7.22 -11.09
C PRO A 9 12.09 7.47 -9.99
N LEU A 10 13.15 8.24 -10.26
CA LEU A 10 14.22 8.52 -9.29
C LEU A 10 13.77 9.45 -8.15
N ASN A 11 12.70 10.22 -8.37
CA ASN A 11 12.12 11.08 -7.35
C ASN A 11 11.13 10.32 -6.45
N ARG A 12 10.72 9.11 -6.85
CA ARG A 12 9.79 8.30 -6.07
C ARG A 12 10.48 7.77 -4.81
N PRO A 13 9.78 7.70 -3.68
CA PRO A 13 10.35 7.11 -2.47
C PRO A 13 10.68 5.64 -2.68
N SER A 14 11.77 5.18 -2.07
CA SER A 14 12.06 3.74 -2.01
C SER A 14 11.05 3.01 -1.12
N ILE A 15 10.98 1.68 -1.28
CA ILE A 15 10.09 0.85 -0.46
C ILE A 15 10.37 0.99 1.05
N ILE A 16 11.65 1.15 1.43
CA ILE A 16 12.07 1.34 2.83
C ILE A 16 11.51 2.66 3.39
N ILE A 17 11.54 3.73 2.58
CA ILE A 17 11.00 5.04 3.00
C ILE A 17 9.48 4.94 3.16
N LEU A 18 8.78 4.25 2.24
CA LEU A 18 7.34 4.04 2.33
C LEU A 18 6.96 3.21 3.56
N GLU A 19 7.68 2.12 3.82
CA GLU A 19 7.47 1.26 4.99
C GLU A 19 7.57 2.03 6.30
N ASN A 20 8.59 2.89 6.43
CA ASN A 20 8.76 3.75 7.61
C ASN A 20 7.59 4.73 7.77
N ILE A 21 7.15 5.39 6.68
CA ILE A 21 6.04 6.33 6.72
C ILE A 21 4.74 5.62 7.12
N ILE A 22 4.43 4.48 6.50
CA ILE A 22 3.22 3.70 6.78
C ILE A 22 3.24 3.17 8.22
N SER A 23 4.39 2.69 8.71
CA SER A 23 4.52 2.21 10.09
C SER A 23 4.26 3.31 11.10
N GLU A 24 4.76 4.52 10.85
CA GLU A 24 4.50 5.68 11.71
C GLU A 24 3.02 6.09 11.68
N TRP A 25 2.39 6.06 10.50
CA TRP A 25 0.95 6.29 10.37
C TRP A 25 0.13 5.27 11.18
N ASN A 26 0.42 3.98 11.03
CA ASN A 26 -0.25 2.91 11.79
C ASN A 26 -0.08 3.11 13.30
N ARG A 27 1.14 3.42 13.76
CA ARG A 27 1.42 3.72 15.16
C ARG A 27 0.58 4.90 15.69
N CYS A 28 0.40 5.94 14.88
CA CYS A 28 -0.42 7.10 15.26
C CYS A 28 -1.90 6.73 15.35
N ILE A 29 -2.41 5.93 14.41
CA ILE A 29 -3.78 5.43 14.40
C ILE A 29 -4.04 4.54 15.63
N ASP A 30 -3.16 3.58 15.91
CA ASP A 30 -3.30 2.68 17.05
C ASP A 30 -3.36 3.46 18.37
N LYS A 31 -2.47 4.44 18.55
CA LYS A 31 -2.50 5.33 19.72
C LYS A 31 -3.79 6.12 19.81
N TYR A 32 -4.29 6.66 18.69
CA TYR A 32 -5.56 7.37 18.65
C TYR A 32 -6.73 6.49 19.11
N PHE A 33 -6.81 5.24 18.63
CA PHE A 33 -7.85 4.31 19.08
C PHE A 33 -7.71 3.97 20.57
N ILE A 34 -6.50 3.64 21.04
CA ILE A 34 -6.27 3.33 22.47
C ILE A 34 -6.74 4.47 23.38
N ILE A 35 -6.49 5.72 22.99
CA ILE A 35 -6.82 6.90 23.81
C ILE A 35 -8.32 7.24 23.74
N ASN A 36 -8.97 7.06 22.58
CA ASN A 36 -10.37 7.45 22.39
C ASN A 36 -11.39 6.34 22.71
N ILE A 37 -10.94 5.11 23.02
CA ILE A 37 -11.83 4.02 23.47
C ILE A 37 -12.63 4.41 24.71
N ASP A 38 -12.09 5.26 25.59
CA ASP A 38 -12.76 5.69 26.82
C ASP A 38 -13.69 6.91 26.63
N GLY A 39 -13.88 7.40 25.39
CA GLY A 39 -14.82 8.49 25.07
C GLY A 39 -14.42 9.88 25.58
N ASN A 40 -13.30 10.00 26.29
CA ASN A 40 -12.76 11.27 26.74
C ASN A 40 -11.80 11.82 25.67
N ASN A 41 -12.34 12.66 24.76
CA ASN A 41 -11.66 13.31 23.63
C ASN A 41 -10.51 14.28 24.02
N THR A 42 -9.86 14.11 25.17
CA THR A 42 -8.72 14.91 25.62
C THR A 42 -7.45 14.42 24.93
N LEU A 43 -7.29 14.83 23.67
CA LEU A 43 -6.20 14.40 22.79
C LEU A 43 -5.03 15.39 22.81
N ASP A 44 -4.03 15.10 23.66
CA ASP A 44 -2.63 15.40 23.36
C ASP A 44 -1.94 14.07 23.04
N VAL A 45 -2.05 13.60 21.79
CA VAL A 45 -1.15 12.56 21.29
C VAL A 45 0.17 13.27 20.97
N PRO A 46 1.25 13.04 21.74
CA PRO A 46 2.50 13.71 21.47
C PRO A 46 2.96 13.32 20.06
N ASN A 47 3.34 14.30 19.25
CA ASN A 47 3.94 14.12 17.93
C ASN A 47 2.98 13.71 16.78
N VAL A 48 1.68 14.00 16.90
CA VAL A 48 0.72 13.90 15.79
C VAL A 48 0.38 15.29 15.29
N ASP A 49 0.70 15.58 14.03
CA ASP A 49 0.30 16.84 13.39
C ASP A 49 -1.24 16.95 13.33
N ASN A 50 -1.77 18.16 13.50
CA ASN A 50 -3.21 18.43 13.47
C ASN A 50 -3.85 17.97 12.16
N GLN A 51 -3.10 18.03 11.05
CA GLN A 51 -3.54 17.51 9.76
C GLN A 51 -3.74 15.99 9.80
N LEU A 52 -2.80 15.24 10.38
CA LEU A 52 -2.91 13.79 10.52
C LEU A 52 -4.11 13.41 11.42
N LYS A 53 -4.33 14.16 12.51
CA LYS A 53 -5.48 13.97 13.39
C LYS A 53 -6.81 14.17 12.66
N SER A 54 -6.93 15.23 11.87
CA SER A 54 -8.13 15.50 11.05
C SER A 54 -8.37 14.41 10.03
N ASN A 55 -7.33 13.98 9.32
CA ASN A 55 -7.42 12.92 8.31
C ASN A 55 -7.82 11.56 8.93
N ILE A 56 -7.31 11.23 10.13
CA ILE A 56 -7.70 10.02 10.85
C ILE A 56 -9.17 10.08 11.26
N LEU A 57 -9.63 11.22 11.79
CA LEU A 57 -11.03 11.40 12.19
C LEU A 57 -11.99 11.27 10.99
N GLU A 58 -11.64 11.89 9.87
CA GLU A 58 -12.37 11.77 8.61
C GLU A 58 -12.43 10.32 8.13
N PHE A 59 -11.29 9.63 8.10
CA PHE A 59 -11.21 8.21 7.72
C PHE A 59 -12.07 7.30 8.61
N VAL A 60 -12.05 7.49 9.93
CA VAL A 60 -12.85 6.68 10.87
C VAL A 60 -14.35 6.91 10.61
N LYS A 61 -14.76 8.17 10.44
CA LYS A 61 -16.15 8.53 10.16
C LYS A 61 -16.63 7.96 8.83
N GLU A 62 -15.82 8.07 7.78
CA GLU A 62 -16.12 7.49 6.46
C GLU A 62 -16.20 5.96 6.52
N LYS A 63 -15.30 5.31 7.25
CA LYS A 63 -15.33 3.86 7.45
C LYS A 63 -16.62 3.41 8.15
N GLU A 64 -17.06 4.11 9.19
CA GLU A 64 -18.35 3.81 9.85
C GLU A 64 -19.51 3.91 8.86
N THR A 65 -19.51 4.91 7.98
CA THR A 65 -20.53 5.03 6.92
C THR A 65 -20.41 3.95 5.84
N LEU A 66 -19.19 3.54 5.47
CA LEU A 66 -18.93 2.50 4.47
C LEU A 66 -19.32 1.11 4.98
N VAL A 67 -19.04 0.80 6.25
CA VAL A 67 -19.46 -0.46 6.89
C VAL A 67 -20.98 -0.62 6.81
N GLN A 68 -21.71 0.49 6.91
CA GLN A 68 -23.16 0.52 6.77
C GLN A 68 -23.65 0.28 5.32
N GLU A 69 -22.87 0.66 4.29
CA GLU A 69 -23.17 0.38 2.87
C GLU A 69 -22.74 -1.03 2.43
N GLN A 70 -21.64 -1.55 2.98
CA GLN A 70 -20.97 -2.76 2.47
C GLN A 70 -21.56 -4.08 2.98
N GLU A 71 -22.47 -4.07 3.98
CA GLU A 71 -23.26 -5.27 4.34
C GLU A 71 -24.04 -5.87 3.14
N ASN A 72 -24.17 -5.14 2.02
CA ASN A 72 -24.92 -5.57 0.83
C ASN A 72 -24.08 -5.88 -0.42
N ILE A 73 -22.74 -5.75 -0.41
CA ILE A 73 -21.93 -5.98 -1.63
C ILE A 73 -20.67 -6.77 -1.31
N SER A 74 -20.65 -8.04 -1.74
CA SER A 74 -19.45 -8.87 -1.78
C SER A 74 -18.48 -8.34 -2.86
N ILE A 75 -17.42 -7.64 -2.44
CA ILE A 75 -16.33 -7.14 -3.31
C ILE A 75 -15.18 -8.16 -3.42
N ILE A 76 -15.47 -9.46 -3.28
CA ILE A 76 -14.49 -10.53 -3.53
C ILE A 76 -14.83 -11.17 -4.87
N GLN A 77 -14.75 -10.38 -5.94
CA GLN A 77 -14.81 -10.94 -7.29
C GLN A 77 -13.39 -11.29 -7.71
N SER A 78 -13.11 -12.57 -7.91
CA SER A 78 -11.86 -12.97 -8.55
C SER A 78 -11.88 -12.56 -10.03
N HIS A 79 -10.73 -12.14 -10.55
CA HIS A 79 -10.53 -11.87 -11.97
C HIS A 79 -9.55 -12.90 -12.56
N PRO A 80 -10.02 -14.11 -12.91
CA PRO A 80 -9.17 -15.19 -13.41
C PRO A 80 -8.33 -14.80 -14.62
N GLN A 81 -8.85 -13.92 -15.46
CA GLN A 81 -8.16 -13.46 -16.66
C GLN A 81 -6.91 -12.62 -16.33
N ALA A 82 -7.00 -11.73 -15.33
CA ALA A 82 -5.86 -10.92 -14.88
C ALA A 82 -4.75 -11.77 -14.23
N TYR A 83 -5.14 -12.79 -13.47
CA TYR A 83 -4.20 -13.75 -12.88
C TYR A 83 -3.47 -14.57 -13.97
N TYR A 84 -4.23 -15.08 -14.95
CA TYR A 84 -3.68 -15.88 -16.03
C TYR A 84 -2.71 -15.08 -16.92
N THR A 85 -3.08 -13.83 -17.28
CA THR A 85 -2.20 -12.97 -18.09
C THR A 85 -0.92 -12.61 -17.34
N SER A 86 -1.01 -12.26 -16.05
CA SER A 86 0.16 -11.92 -15.22
C SER A 86 1.12 -13.11 -15.13
N ARG A 87 0.60 -14.31 -14.87
CA ARG A 87 1.41 -15.53 -14.81
C ARG A 87 2.11 -15.83 -16.14
N LYS A 88 1.39 -15.72 -17.27
CA LYS A 88 1.96 -15.96 -18.59
C LYS A 88 3.07 -14.97 -18.95
N LEU A 89 2.92 -13.70 -18.57
CA LEU A 89 3.98 -12.70 -18.77
C LEU A 89 5.23 -13.03 -17.97
N THR A 90 5.08 -13.47 -16.71
CA THR A 90 6.22 -13.91 -15.89
C THR A 90 6.93 -15.11 -16.51
N GLU A 91 6.20 -16.09 -17.02
CA GLU A 91 6.77 -17.26 -17.70
C GLU A 91 7.59 -16.86 -18.94
N ILE A 92 7.12 -15.89 -19.74
CA ILE A 92 7.84 -15.36 -20.92
C ILE A 92 9.14 -14.66 -20.51
N LEU A 93 9.10 -13.79 -19.50
CA LEU A 93 10.27 -13.03 -19.04
C LEU A 93 11.38 -13.96 -18.50
N ILE A 94 11.00 -15.01 -17.78
CA ILE A 94 11.94 -16.03 -17.28
C ILE A 94 12.59 -16.80 -18.44
N GLN A 95 11.82 -17.06 -19.51
CA GLN A 95 12.34 -17.76 -20.67
C GLN A 95 13.31 -16.88 -21.47
N GLU A 96 12.98 -15.60 -21.71
CA GLU A 96 13.89 -14.63 -22.36
C GLU A 96 15.21 -14.48 -21.60
N GLU A 97 15.17 -14.37 -20.27
CA GLU A 97 16.38 -14.30 -19.42
C GLU A 97 17.25 -15.57 -19.58
N SER A 98 16.62 -16.75 -19.66
CA SER A 98 17.35 -18.02 -19.84
C SER A 98 17.96 -18.15 -21.24
N GLU A 99 17.28 -17.68 -22.29
CA GLU A 99 17.77 -17.72 -23.66
C GLU A 99 18.90 -16.69 -23.89
N GLU A 100 18.83 -15.52 -23.27
CA GLU A 100 19.93 -14.55 -23.26
C GLU A 100 21.19 -15.13 -22.58
N THR A 101 21.05 -15.89 -21.49
CA THR A 101 22.20 -16.54 -20.83
C THR A 101 22.86 -17.64 -21.67
N GLN A 102 22.09 -18.37 -22.49
CA GLN A 102 22.64 -19.41 -23.37
C GLN A 102 23.48 -18.85 -24.53
N CYS A 103 23.22 -17.62 -24.97
CA CYS A 103 23.97 -16.99 -26.07
C CYS A 103 25.40 -16.59 -25.66
N PHE A 104 25.65 -16.32 -24.38
CA PHE A 104 26.99 -15.92 -23.90
C PHE A 104 27.96 -17.09 -23.71
N ASP A 105 27.45 -18.31 -23.49
CA ASP A 105 28.29 -19.50 -23.25
C ASP A 105 28.88 -20.10 -24.55
N GLU A 106 28.34 -19.74 -25.73
CA GLU A 106 28.80 -20.28 -27.03
C GLU A 106 29.96 -19.48 -27.68
N PHE A 107 30.41 -18.38 -27.04
CA PHE A 107 31.51 -17.54 -27.54
C PHE A 107 32.84 -17.71 -26.78
N ILE A 108 32.93 -18.63 -25.82
CA ILE A 108 34.19 -18.96 -25.10
C ILE A 108 34.60 -20.40 -25.42
N ILE A 109 35.14 -20.63 -26.62
CA ILE A 109 36.06 -21.75 -26.94
C ILE A 109 37.19 -21.22 -27.82
#